data_AF-A0A7Y2MK57-F1
#
_entry.id   AF-A0A7Y2MK57-F1
#
_cell.length_a   1.000
_cell.length_b   1.000
_cell.length_c   1.000
_cell.angle_alpha   90.00
_cell.angle_beta   90.00
_cell.angle_gamma   90.00
#
_symmetry.space_group_name_H-M   'P 1'
#
loop_
_entity.id
_entity.type
_entity.pdbx_description
1 polymer ?
#
loop_
_entity_poly.entity_id
_entity_poly.type
_entity_poly.pdbx_seq_one_letter_code
_entity_poly.pdbx_strand_id
1 'polypeptide(L)'
;MTPKHTNTTGPDLVRGIGIADLPDGSKLVGHCGDAQVLLMRRGPQIFAVDAHCTHYNGPLVDGLVSGDTVRCPWHHACFDLSTGEALRAPAFRPLACWSVEQRDGKIFVVGKRKRAEPTTREPSAEAMPGKIVIVGGGAAGFAAAERLRREQYAGSIVMLSDDEAPPVDRPNLSKDYLAGKAPEDWLPLRGESYYSKNQIDLRLGTQAVRIDPHTREAGSYTPLTLPTSDLVESLGGASQLDNT
;
A
#
# COMPACT_ATOMS: atom_id res chain seq x y z
N MET A 1 -28.24 22.03 2.15
CA MET A 1 -26.82 21.94 2.51
C MET A 1 -26.73 21.17 3.82
N THR A 2 -26.48 19.87 3.76
CA THR A 2 -26.33 19.01 4.94
C THR A 2 -25.00 19.35 5.62
N PRO A 3 -24.96 19.57 6.95
CA PRO A 3 -23.72 19.84 7.65
C PRO A 3 -22.79 18.63 7.52
N LYS A 4 -21.55 18.85 7.08
CA LYS A 4 -20.50 17.82 7.11
C LYS A 4 -20.30 17.44 8.58
N HIS A 5 -20.67 16.22 8.96
CA HIS A 5 -20.30 15.67 10.26
C HIS A 5 -18.78 15.59 10.33
N THR A 6 -18.15 16.49 11.06
CA THR A 6 -16.73 16.44 11.37
C THR A 6 -16.57 15.40 12.48
N ASN A 7 -15.97 14.24 12.15
CA ASN A 7 -15.74 13.19 13.13
C ASN A 7 -14.51 13.57 13.98
N THR A 8 -14.70 14.48 14.93
CA THR A 8 -13.65 15.04 15.81
C THR A 8 -13.58 14.26 17.13
N THR A 9 -13.29 12.96 17.04
CA THR A 9 -13.03 12.12 18.22
C THR A 9 -11.65 12.47 18.82
N GLY A 10 -11.54 12.50 20.14
CA GLY A 10 -10.29 12.79 20.86
C GLY A 10 -10.02 14.29 21.08
N PRO A 11 -8.87 14.64 21.68
CA PRO A 11 -8.50 16.03 21.94
C PRO A 11 -8.11 16.80 20.67
N ASP A 12 -8.30 18.12 20.70
CA ASP A 12 -7.84 19.04 19.67
C ASP A 12 -6.32 19.23 19.76
N LEU A 13 -5.59 18.60 18.86
CA LEU A 13 -4.14 18.60 18.86
C LEU A 13 -3.54 19.93 18.42
N VAL A 14 -4.32 20.83 17.80
CA VAL A 14 -3.89 22.20 17.47
C VAL A 14 -3.81 23.04 18.75
N ARG A 15 -4.67 22.77 19.73
CA ARG A 15 -4.65 23.39 21.06
C ARG A 15 -3.62 22.76 22.00
N GLY A 16 -3.14 21.59 21.61
CA GLY A 16 -2.08 20.83 22.25
C GLY A 16 -2.56 20.01 23.45
N ILE A 17 -1.82 18.95 23.73
CA ILE A 17 -2.05 18.03 24.86
C ILE A 17 -0.83 18.03 25.77
N GLY A 18 -0.99 17.66 27.04
CA GLY A 18 0.15 17.51 27.94
C GLY A 18 1.04 16.35 27.51
N ILE A 19 2.35 16.50 27.67
CA ILE A 19 3.31 15.39 27.44
C ILE A 19 3.05 14.19 28.36
N ALA A 20 2.39 14.43 29.51
CA ALA A 20 1.96 13.40 30.45
C ALA A 20 0.75 12.59 29.93
N ASP A 21 -0.08 13.16 29.05
CA ASP A 21 -1.22 12.50 28.44
C ASP A 21 -0.79 11.52 27.33
N LEU A 22 0.47 11.59 26.90
CA LEU A 22 1.12 10.65 26.00
C LEU A 22 2.39 10.07 26.66
N PRO A 23 2.24 9.10 27.58
CA PRO A 23 3.38 8.38 28.16
C PRO A 23 4.29 7.74 27.09
N ASP A 24 5.53 7.45 27.45
CA ASP A 24 6.43 6.76 26.51
C ASP A 24 5.90 5.37 26.11
N GLY A 25 6.04 5.01 24.83
CA GLY A 25 5.51 3.78 24.24
C GLY A 25 4.00 3.76 23.99
N SER A 26 3.29 4.82 24.36
CA SER A 26 1.84 4.93 24.21
C SER A 26 1.42 5.57 22.89
N LYS A 27 0.13 5.36 22.57
CA LYS A 27 -0.56 5.89 21.40
C LYS A 27 -1.77 6.70 21.86
N LEU A 28 -2.07 7.79 21.15
CA LEU A 28 -3.27 8.59 21.37
C LEU A 28 -3.84 9.05 20.04
N VAL A 29 -5.16 9.03 19.90
CA VAL A 29 -5.84 9.64 18.76
C VAL A 29 -6.46 10.96 19.19
N GLY A 30 -6.17 12.00 18.42
CA GLY A 30 -6.84 13.29 18.50
C GLY A 30 -7.16 13.80 17.10
N HIS A 31 -7.48 15.08 16.99
CA HIS A 31 -7.81 15.68 15.71
C HIS A 31 -7.03 16.97 15.44
N CYS A 32 -6.78 17.23 14.16
CA CYS A 32 -6.24 18.49 13.65
C CYS A 32 -7.19 18.99 12.56
N GLY A 33 -8.08 19.93 12.91
CA GLY A 33 -9.27 20.22 12.10
C GLY A 33 -10.16 18.98 12.01
N ASP A 34 -10.53 18.61 10.78
CA ASP A 34 -11.40 17.44 10.50
C ASP A 34 -10.65 16.11 10.41
N ALA A 35 -9.32 16.14 10.44
CA ALA A 35 -8.49 14.95 10.29
C ALA A 35 -8.19 14.29 11.64
N GLN A 36 -8.38 12.98 11.71
CA GLN A 36 -7.99 12.15 12.85
C GLN A 36 -6.50 11.81 12.74
N VAL A 37 -5.74 12.11 13.80
CA VAL A 37 -4.28 11.96 13.86
C VAL A 37 -3.91 11.04 15.01
N LEU A 38 -3.10 10.03 14.71
CA LEU A 38 -2.46 9.17 15.69
C LEU A 38 -1.13 9.78 16.11
N LEU A 39 -1.00 10.06 17.41
CA LEU A 39 0.25 10.33 18.08
C LEU A 39 0.85 9.03 18.62
N MET A 40 2.15 8.84 18.43
CA MET A 40 2.93 7.76 19.04
C MET A 40 4.20 8.34 19.65
N ARG A 41 4.44 8.09 20.94
CA ARG A 41 5.68 8.52 21.60
C ARG A 41 6.68 7.39 21.72
N ARG A 42 7.94 7.68 21.38
CA ARG A 42 9.08 6.78 21.55
C ARG A 42 10.28 7.56 22.09
N GLY A 43 10.56 7.40 23.37
CA GLY A 43 11.53 8.19 24.11
C GLY A 43 11.25 9.70 23.95
N PRO A 44 12.20 10.48 23.40
CA PRO A 44 12.01 11.91 23.14
C PRO A 44 11.22 12.20 21.85
N GLN A 45 11.04 11.22 20.98
CA GLN A 45 10.42 11.40 19.68
C GLN A 45 8.90 11.23 19.77
N ILE A 46 8.19 12.05 19.00
CA ILE A 46 6.73 11.98 18.85
C ILE A 46 6.44 11.94 17.36
N PHE A 47 5.82 10.85 16.94
CA PHE A 47 5.32 10.68 15.59
C PHE A 47 3.87 11.10 15.53
N ALA A 48 3.47 11.71 14.42
CA ALA A 48 2.09 12.05 14.13
C ALA A 48 1.77 11.65 12.69
N VAL A 49 0.85 10.70 12.54
CA VAL A 49 0.39 10.16 11.24
C VAL A 49 -1.13 10.11 11.20
N ASP A 50 -1.73 9.93 10.02
CA ASP A 50 -3.17 9.66 9.93
C ASP A 50 -3.57 8.49 10.85
N ALA A 51 -4.69 8.62 11.56
CA ALA A 51 -5.12 7.63 12.55
C ALA A 51 -5.65 6.31 11.95
N HIS A 52 -5.93 6.30 10.65
CA HIS A 52 -6.56 5.18 9.96
C HIS A 52 -5.71 4.66 8.81
N CYS A 53 -5.66 3.34 8.68
CA CYS A 53 -4.93 2.64 7.64
C CYS A 53 -5.46 3.02 6.25
N THR A 54 -4.56 3.35 5.31
CA THR A 54 -4.92 3.72 3.93
C THR A 54 -5.49 2.58 3.08
N HIS A 55 -5.49 1.35 3.60
CA HIS A 55 -6.16 0.20 3.00
C HIS A 55 -7.67 0.29 3.22
N TYR A 56 -8.18 -0.21 4.35
CA TYR A 56 -9.62 -0.27 4.68
C TYR A 56 -9.97 0.58 5.91
N ASN A 57 -9.24 1.66 6.15
CA ASN A 57 -9.53 2.58 7.26
C ASN A 57 -9.47 1.94 8.65
N GLY A 58 -8.70 0.86 8.81
CA GLY A 58 -8.51 0.21 10.11
C GLY A 58 -7.85 1.14 11.15
N PRO A 59 -8.28 1.13 12.42
CA PRO A 59 -7.81 2.05 13.45
C PRO A 59 -6.37 1.72 13.85
N LEU A 60 -5.42 2.60 13.52
CA LEU A 60 -4.00 2.36 13.80
C LEU A 60 -3.65 2.50 15.27
N VAL A 61 -4.52 3.11 16.08
CA VAL A 61 -4.39 3.17 17.53
C VAL A 61 -4.47 1.79 18.20
N ASP A 62 -5.20 0.85 17.59
CA ASP A 62 -5.24 -0.55 18.04
C ASP A 62 -4.12 -1.38 17.41
N GLY A 63 -3.28 -0.74 16.59
CA GLY A 63 -2.16 -1.35 15.89
C GLY A 63 -0.95 -1.64 16.77
N LEU A 64 -0.19 -2.66 16.35
CA LEU A 64 1.08 -3.02 16.98
C LEU A 64 2.18 -2.08 16.49
N VAL A 65 2.97 -1.53 17.42
CA VAL A 65 4.14 -0.71 17.09
C VAL A 65 5.42 -1.50 17.39
N SER A 66 6.35 -1.51 16.45
CA SER A 66 7.67 -2.14 16.60
C SER A 66 8.73 -1.29 15.89
N GLY A 67 9.78 -0.90 16.62
CA GLY A 67 10.71 0.13 16.13
C GLY A 67 9.95 1.40 15.76
N ASP A 68 10.25 1.97 14.60
CA ASP A 68 9.58 3.16 14.08
C ASP A 68 8.44 2.79 13.11
N THR A 69 7.85 1.61 13.26
CA THR A 69 6.77 1.12 12.38
C THR A 69 5.49 0.81 13.13
N VAL A 70 4.35 1.03 12.49
CA VAL A 70 3.02 0.63 12.98
C VAL A 70 2.38 -0.36 12.02
N ARG A 71 1.78 -1.42 12.58
CA ARG A 71 1.02 -2.43 11.86
C ARG A 71 -0.46 -2.29 12.16
N CYS A 72 -1.26 -2.18 11.10
CA CYS A 72 -2.71 -2.18 11.19
C CYS A 72 -3.21 -3.47 11.85
N PRO A 73 -4.17 -3.39 12.79
CA PRO A 73 -4.68 -4.57 13.52
C PRO A 73 -5.50 -5.52 12.63
N TRP A 74 -6.06 -5.05 11.51
CA TRP A 74 -6.95 -5.87 10.69
C TRP A 74 -6.22 -6.77 9.71
N HIS A 75 -5.33 -6.20 8.89
CA HIS A 75 -4.66 -6.91 7.80
C HIS A 75 -3.13 -6.74 7.82
N HIS A 76 -2.58 -6.24 8.92
CA HIS A 76 -1.13 -6.13 9.15
C HIS A 76 -0.33 -5.26 8.17
N ALA A 77 -1.02 -4.45 7.36
CA ALA A 77 -0.41 -3.35 6.60
C ALA A 77 0.55 -2.57 7.51
N CYS A 78 1.78 -2.39 7.05
CA CYS A 78 2.87 -1.86 7.86
C CYS A 78 3.29 -0.50 7.32
N PHE A 79 3.42 0.48 8.21
CA PHE A 79 3.80 1.85 7.86
C PHE A 79 5.01 2.28 8.68
N ASP A 80 5.88 3.05 8.07
CA ASP A 80 6.91 3.81 8.76
C ASP A 80 6.29 5.06 9.41
N LEU A 81 6.48 5.24 10.72
CA LEU A 81 5.90 6.34 11.50
C LEU A 81 6.58 7.68 11.22
N SER A 82 7.83 7.66 10.80
CA SER A 82 8.62 8.86 10.51
C SER A 82 8.23 9.49 9.19
N THR A 83 8.00 8.67 8.17
CA THR A 83 7.79 9.08 6.76
C THR A 83 6.36 8.85 6.28
N GLY A 84 5.59 8.00 6.98
CA GLY A 84 4.26 7.54 6.57
C GLY A 84 4.30 6.44 5.51
N GLU A 85 5.49 6.04 5.06
CA GLU A 85 5.66 5.11 3.94
C GLU A 85 4.98 3.77 4.23
N ALA A 86 4.09 3.32 3.34
CA ALA A 86 3.58 1.96 3.39
C ALA A 86 4.69 0.98 3.00
N LEU A 87 5.20 0.24 3.98
CA LEU A 87 6.34 -0.69 3.85
C LEU A 87 5.92 -2.09 3.45
N ARG A 88 4.69 -2.49 3.78
CA ARG A 88 4.16 -3.82 3.45
C ARG A 88 2.70 -3.73 3.05
N ALA A 89 2.34 -4.52 2.03
CA ALA A 89 0.98 -4.82 1.63
C ALA A 89 0.12 -5.26 2.85
N PRO A 90 -1.21 -5.08 2.81
CA PRO A 90 -2.00 -4.67 1.64
C PRO A 90 -2.15 -3.15 1.44
N ALA A 91 -1.56 -2.31 2.29
CA ALA A 91 -1.55 -0.87 2.03
C ALA A 91 -0.50 -0.51 0.97
N PHE A 92 -0.94 0.19 -0.06
CA PHE A 92 -0.06 0.70 -1.12
C PHE A 92 0.16 2.21 -1.02
N ARG A 93 -0.79 2.95 -0.44
CA ARG A 93 -0.68 4.40 -0.25
C ARG A 93 -0.02 4.72 1.10
N PRO A 94 0.92 5.67 1.17
CA PRO A 94 1.48 6.12 2.44
C PRO A 94 0.43 6.85 3.30
N LEU A 95 0.64 6.87 4.61
CA LEU A 95 -0.07 7.74 5.54
C LEU A 95 0.39 9.18 5.36
N ALA A 96 -0.52 10.17 5.56
CA ALA A 96 -0.05 11.53 5.76
C ALA A 96 0.66 11.63 7.11
N CYS A 97 1.77 12.37 7.13
CA CYS A 97 2.48 12.74 8.34
C CYS A 97 2.14 14.16 8.73
N TRP A 98 2.25 14.45 10.02
CA TRP A 98 1.89 15.74 10.59
C TRP A 98 3.08 16.33 11.34
N SER A 99 3.23 17.64 11.26
CA SER A 99 4.28 18.37 11.97
C SER A 99 3.91 18.47 13.45
N VAL A 100 4.86 18.09 14.31
CA VAL A 100 4.71 18.12 15.77
C VAL A 100 5.65 19.16 16.35
N GLU A 101 5.13 20.02 17.21
CA GLU A 101 5.90 20.96 18.01
C GLU A 101 5.76 20.64 19.51
N GLN A 102 6.87 20.70 20.24
CA GLN A 102 6.88 20.58 21.69
C GLN A 102 7.25 21.92 22.31
N ARG A 103 6.38 22.47 23.15
CA ARG A 103 6.62 23.72 23.90
C ARG A 103 5.91 23.66 25.25
N ASP A 104 6.57 24.16 26.30
CA ASP A 104 6.02 24.27 27.65
C ASP A 104 5.39 22.97 28.18
N GLY A 105 6.02 21.82 27.90
CA GLY A 105 5.53 20.50 28.32
C GLY A 105 4.27 20.02 27.59
N LYS A 106 3.92 20.64 26.46
CA LYS A 106 2.78 20.27 25.62
C LYS A 106 3.22 19.89 24.21
N ILE A 107 2.42 19.03 23.59
CA ILE A 107 2.57 18.53 22.22
C ILE A 107 1.50 19.19 21.36
N PHE A 108 1.89 19.80 20.25
CA PHE A 108 1.00 20.43 19.29
C PHE A 108 1.15 19.79 17.91
N VAL A 109 0.04 19.55 17.22
CA VAL A 109 0.04 19.21 15.79
C VAL A 109 -0.30 20.47 15.01
N VAL A 110 0.66 20.97 14.23
CA VAL A 110 0.56 22.28 13.58
C VAL A 110 0.13 22.22 12.12
N GLY A 111 0.07 21.02 11.53
CA GLY A 111 -0.46 20.81 10.19
C GLY A 111 0.12 19.58 9.48
N LYS A 112 -0.40 19.29 8.29
CA LYS A 112 0.14 18.21 7.43
C LYS A 112 1.54 18.57 6.98
N ARG A 113 2.49 17.66 7.19
CA ARG A 113 3.86 17.79 6.70
C ARG A 113 3.87 17.49 5.21
N LYS A 114 4.55 18.34 4.42
CA LYS A 114 4.80 18.02 3.01
C LYS A 114 5.61 16.73 2.95
N ARG A 115 5.16 15.75 2.17
CA ARG A 115 5.92 14.52 1.95
C ARG A 115 7.20 14.91 1.21
N ALA A 116 8.35 14.55 1.78
CA ALA A 116 9.60 14.61 1.04
C ALA A 116 9.46 13.65 -0.15
N GLU A 117 9.85 14.10 -1.34
CA GLU A 117 9.92 13.19 -2.47
C GLU A 117 10.85 12.02 -2.11
N PRO A 118 10.51 10.79 -2.52
CA PRO A 118 11.43 9.67 -2.36
C PRO A 118 12.78 10.09 -2.95
N THR A 119 13.82 10.11 -2.13
CA THR A 119 15.18 10.28 -2.64
C THR A 119 15.42 9.10 -3.56
N THR A 120 15.62 9.36 -4.85
CA THR A 120 16.11 8.38 -5.82
C THR A 120 17.28 7.66 -5.15
N ARG A 121 17.10 6.38 -4.80
CA ARG A 121 18.27 5.56 -4.53
C ARG A 121 18.99 5.49 -5.85
N GLU A 122 20.24 5.96 -5.90
CA GLU A 122 21.09 5.68 -7.04
C GLU A 122 21.03 4.16 -7.24
N PRO A 123 20.63 3.69 -8.43
CA PRO A 123 20.59 2.26 -8.68
C PRO A 123 21.96 1.68 -8.34
N SER A 124 21.95 0.57 -7.61
CA SER A 124 23.12 -0.30 -7.48
C SER A 124 23.76 -0.44 -8.87
N ALA A 125 25.09 -0.33 -8.98
CA ALA A 125 25.82 -0.37 -10.24
C ALA A 125 25.67 -1.72 -11.00
N GLU A 126 24.91 -2.67 -10.47
CA GLU A 126 24.38 -3.81 -11.21
C GLU A 126 23.40 -3.31 -12.28
N ALA A 127 23.64 -3.72 -13.54
CA ALA A 127 22.79 -3.35 -14.66
C ALA A 127 21.35 -3.82 -14.40
N MET A 128 20.51 -2.90 -13.92
CA MET A 128 19.10 -3.14 -13.69
C MET A 128 18.48 -3.71 -14.97
N PRO A 129 17.62 -4.73 -14.87
CA PRO A 129 16.97 -5.33 -16.03
C PRO A 129 16.27 -4.25 -16.86
N GLY A 130 16.39 -4.31 -18.19
CA GLY A 130 15.65 -3.39 -19.07
C GLY A 130 14.15 -3.72 -19.13
N LYS A 131 13.79 -4.97 -18.81
CA LYS A 131 12.41 -5.48 -18.74
C LYS A 131 12.27 -6.47 -17.59
N ILE A 132 11.16 -6.36 -16.87
CA ILE A 132 10.67 -7.33 -15.90
C ILE A 132 9.32 -7.86 -16.39
N VAL A 133 9.18 -9.19 -16.39
CA VAL A 133 7.90 -9.86 -16.64
C VAL A 133 7.39 -10.43 -15.32
N ILE A 134 6.14 -10.09 -14.99
CA ILE A 134 5.42 -10.55 -13.80
C ILE A 134 4.38 -11.56 -14.28
N VAL A 135 4.48 -12.79 -13.80
CA VAL A 135 3.50 -13.84 -14.12
C VAL A 135 2.49 -13.92 -12.97
N GLY A 136 1.22 -13.63 -13.28
CA GLY A 136 0.10 -13.62 -12.35
C GLY A 136 -0.46 -12.20 -12.12
N GLY A 137 -1.73 -11.97 -12.48
CA GLY A 137 -2.48 -10.74 -12.22
C GLY A 137 -3.14 -10.67 -10.84
N GLY A 138 -2.65 -11.43 -9.86
CA GLY A 138 -3.18 -11.40 -8.49
C GLY A 138 -2.65 -10.23 -7.66
N ALA A 139 -3.04 -10.17 -6.38
CA ALA A 139 -2.57 -9.14 -5.44
C ALA A 139 -1.04 -9.09 -5.30
N ALA A 140 -0.37 -10.25 -5.40
CA ALA A 140 1.10 -10.33 -5.34
C ALA A 140 1.75 -9.71 -6.58
N GLY A 141 1.32 -10.07 -7.79
CA GLY A 141 1.81 -9.49 -9.03
C GLY A 141 1.55 -7.99 -9.10
N PHE A 142 0.35 -7.55 -8.68
CA PHE A 142 0.03 -6.14 -8.52
C PHE A 142 0.99 -5.43 -7.55
N ALA A 143 1.22 -5.99 -6.36
CA ALA A 143 2.12 -5.41 -5.37
C ALA A 143 3.57 -5.32 -5.88
N ALA A 144 4.03 -6.31 -6.65
CA ALA A 144 5.35 -6.29 -7.27
C ALA A 144 5.46 -5.15 -8.30
N ALA A 145 4.49 -5.02 -9.22
CA ALA A 145 4.48 -3.97 -10.22
C ALA A 145 4.39 -2.56 -9.60
N GLU A 146 3.52 -2.39 -8.60
CA GLU A 146 3.37 -1.14 -7.84
C GLU A 146 4.68 -0.77 -7.14
N ARG A 147 5.32 -1.74 -6.48
CA ARG A 147 6.57 -1.48 -5.76
C ARG A 147 7.70 -1.10 -6.70
N LEU A 148 7.85 -1.80 -7.84
CA LEU A 148 8.85 -1.45 -8.86
C LEU A 148 8.71 0.00 -9.32
N ARG A 149 7.48 0.44 -9.62
CA ARG A 149 7.24 1.83 -10.03
C ARG A 149 7.46 2.83 -8.91
N ARG A 150 7.08 2.47 -7.68
CA ARG A 150 7.32 3.31 -6.49
C ARG A 150 8.80 3.46 -6.16
N GLU A 151 9.60 2.44 -6.43
CA GLU A 151 11.07 2.46 -6.34
C GLU A 151 11.74 3.04 -7.61
N GLN A 152 10.95 3.67 -8.49
CA GLN A 152 11.43 4.37 -9.69
C GLN A 152 12.19 3.48 -10.67
N TYR A 153 11.87 2.18 -10.71
CA TYR A 153 12.34 1.31 -11.78
C TYR A 153 11.87 1.88 -13.12
N ALA A 154 12.83 2.21 -13.99
CA ALA A 154 12.58 2.85 -15.28
C ALA A 154 12.35 1.85 -16.43
N GLY A 155 12.69 0.57 -16.23
CA GLY A 155 12.55 -0.45 -17.26
C GLY A 155 11.09 -0.82 -17.54
N SER A 156 10.87 -1.60 -18.60
CA SER A 156 9.55 -2.09 -18.96
C SER A 156 9.02 -3.09 -17.90
N ILE A 157 7.73 -3.00 -17.57
CA ILE A 157 7.04 -3.99 -16.76
C ILE A 157 5.91 -4.56 -17.61
N VAL A 158 5.89 -5.89 -17.77
CA VAL A 158 4.79 -6.62 -18.37
C VAL A 158 4.18 -7.52 -17.31
N MET A 159 2.86 -7.51 -17.16
CA MET A 159 2.13 -8.40 -16.26
C MET A 159 1.23 -9.31 -17.09
N LEU A 160 1.48 -10.61 -17.02
CA LEU A 160 0.66 -11.64 -17.67
C LEU A 160 -0.37 -12.16 -16.67
N SER A 161 -1.63 -12.17 -17.05
CA SER A 161 -2.73 -12.69 -16.23
C SER A 161 -3.61 -13.62 -17.05
N ASP A 162 -3.92 -14.78 -16.49
CA ASP A 162 -4.92 -15.71 -17.04
C ASP A 162 -6.35 -15.20 -16.83
N ASP A 163 -6.56 -14.30 -15.85
CA ASP A 163 -7.85 -13.67 -15.61
C ASP A 163 -8.23 -12.70 -16.76
N GLU A 164 -9.52 -12.63 -17.10
CA GLU A 164 -10.08 -11.63 -18.04
C GLU A 164 -10.22 -10.24 -17.41
N ALA A 165 -10.16 -10.16 -16.08
CA ALA A 165 -10.27 -8.92 -15.31
C ALA A 165 -8.90 -8.45 -14.79
N PRO A 166 -8.70 -7.13 -14.61
CA PRO A 166 -7.54 -6.61 -13.90
C PRO A 166 -7.44 -7.13 -12.46
N PRO A 167 -6.27 -7.04 -11.80
CA PRO A 167 -6.10 -7.42 -10.40
C PRO A 167 -7.21 -6.88 -9.47
N VAL A 168 -7.89 -7.80 -8.77
CA VAL A 168 -9.01 -7.51 -7.84
C VAL A 168 -8.73 -7.90 -6.39
N ASP A 169 -9.50 -7.33 -5.46
CA ASP A 169 -9.58 -7.76 -4.06
C ASP A 169 -10.36 -9.08 -3.96
N ARG A 170 -9.65 -10.18 -4.21
CA ARG A 170 -10.20 -11.54 -4.08
C ARG A 170 -10.80 -11.83 -2.68
N PRO A 171 -10.21 -11.38 -1.56
CA PRO A 171 -10.85 -11.50 -0.25
C PRO A 171 -12.24 -10.89 -0.15
N ASN A 172 -12.51 -9.77 -0.85
CA ASN A 172 -13.82 -9.13 -0.85
C ASN A 172 -14.87 -9.93 -1.66
N LEU A 173 -14.44 -10.63 -2.72
CA LEU A 173 -15.31 -11.49 -3.54
C LEU A 173 -16.08 -12.55 -2.74
N SER A 174 -15.59 -12.96 -1.56
CA SER A 174 -16.24 -13.93 -0.67
C SER A 174 -16.85 -13.30 0.59
N LYS A 175 -16.82 -11.97 0.70
CA LYS A 175 -17.30 -11.21 1.87
C LYS A 175 -18.35 -10.19 1.45
N ASP A 176 -18.03 -8.91 1.52
CA ASP A 176 -19.01 -7.84 1.34
C ASP A 176 -19.56 -7.83 -0.09
N TYR A 177 -18.75 -8.19 -1.09
CA TYR A 177 -19.23 -8.33 -2.47
C TYR A 177 -20.24 -9.47 -2.62
N LEU A 178 -19.91 -10.69 -2.16
CA LEU A 178 -20.84 -11.82 -2.20
C LEU A 178 -22.11 -11.58 -1.39
N ALA A 179 -21.99 -10.82 -0.30
CA ALA A 179 -23.12 -10.42 0.54
C ALA A 179 -23.95 -9.27 -0.07
N GLY A 180 -23.60 -8.73 -1.24
CA GLY A 180 -24.29 -7.63 -1.90
C GLY A 180 -24.12 -6.27 -1.24
N LYS A 181 -23.08 -6.10 -0.42
CA LYS A 181 -22.79 -4.87 0.36
C LYS A 181 -21.67 -4.03 -0.24
N ALA A 182 -20.79 -4.62 -1.04
CA ALA A 182 -19.77 -3.91 -1.79
C ALA A 182 -20.19 -3.79 -3.27
N PRO A 183 -20.18 -2.59 -3.85
CA PRO A 183 -20.38 -2.42 -5.29
C PRO A 183 -19.19 -2.96 -6.09
N GLU A 184 -19.42 -3.32 -7.35
CA GLU A 184 -18.43 -3.95 -8.22
C GLU A 184 -17.20 -3.06 -8.48
N ASP A 185 -17.39 -1.74 -8.53
CA ASP A 185 -16.32 -0.76 -8.71
C ASP A 185 -15.31 -0.71 -7.56
N TRP A 186 -15.60 -1.34 -6.42
CA TRP A 186 -14.67 -1.48 -5.30
C TRP A 186 -13.73 -2.69 -5.45
N LEU A 187 -14.03 -3.62 -6.35
CA LEU A 187 -13.25 -4.85 -6.50
C LEU A 187 -11.86 -4.62 -7.10
N PRO A 188 -11.66 -3.80 -8.15
CA PRO A 188 -10.33 -3.61 -8.71
C PRO A 188 -9.37 -3.01 -7.67
N LEU A 189 -8.17 -3.59 -7.52
CA LEU A 189 -7.13 -3.03 -6.65
C LEU A 189 -6.73 -1.61 -7.09
N ARG A 190 -6.82 -1.36 -8.40
CA ARG A 190 -6.71 -0.06 -9.07
C ARG A 190 -7.61 -0.02 -10.30
N GLY A 191 -8.13 1.16 -10.61
CA GLY A 191 -8.82 1.39 -11.88
C GLY A 191 -7.86 1.27 -13.08
N GLU A 192 -8.40 0.88 -14.24
CA GLU A 192 -7.63 0.51 -15.45
C GLU A 192 -6.58 1.55 -15.88
N SER A 193 -6.90 2.85 -15.80
CA SER A 193 -5.97 3.92 -16.18
C SER A 193 -4.68 3.95 -15.34
N TYR A 194 -4.67 3.28 -14.17
CA TYR A 194 -3.47 3.17 -13.35
C TYR A 194 -2.34 2.46 -14.09
N TYR A 195 -2.63 1.36 -14.79
CA TYR A 195 -1.60 0.53 -15.43
C TYR A 195 -0.90 1.31 -16.54
N SER A 196 -1.66 1.95 -17.42
CA SER A 196 -1.10 2.78 -18.51
C SER A 196 -0.34 4.00 -17.99
N LYS A 197 -0.89 4.73 -17.00
CA LYS A 197 -0.20 5.88 -16.39
C LYS A 197 1.11 5.51 -15.71
N ASN A 198 1.22 4.29 -15.20
CA ASN A 198 2.43 3.78 -14.57
C ASN A 198 3.25 2.88 -15.52
N GLN A 199 3.00 2.92 -16.83
CA GLN A 199 3.76 2.13 -17.83
C GLN A 199 3.85 0.63 -17.49
N ILE A 200 2.75 0.06 -17.00
CA ILE A 200 2.60 -1.39 -16.76
C ILE A 200 1.77 -1.95 -17.92
N ASP A 201 2.39 -2.81 -18.71
CA ASP A 201 1.72 -3.54 -19.80
C ASP A 201 0.99 -4.75 -19.21
N LEU A 202 -0.29 -4.56 -18.86
CA LEU A 202 -1.16 -5.60 -18.31
C LEU A 202 -1.82 -6.39 -19.46
N ARG A 203 -1.49 -7.67 -19.57
CA ARG A 203 -2.01 -8.59 -20.59
C ARG A 203 -2.93 -9.62 -19.94
N LEU A 204 -4.23 -9.41 -20.12
CA LEU A 204 -5.31 -10.26 -19.61
C LEU A 204 -5.55 -11.45 -20.55
N GLY A 205 -6.20 -12.51 -20.06
CA GLY A 205 -6.45 -13.75 -20.83
C GLY A 205 -5.17 -14.39 -21.41
N THR A 206 -4.02 -14.12 -20.81
CA THR A 206 -2.70 -14.55 -21.27
C THR A 206 -2.06 -15.47 -20.24
N GLN A 207 -2.29 -16.76 -20.41
CA GLN A 207 -1.66 -17.79 -19.58
C GLN A 207 -0.20 -18.00 -19.98
N ALA A 208 0.72 -17.84 -19.03
CA ALA A 208 2.12 -18.26 -19.20
C ALA A 208 2.22 -19.77 -18.98
N VAL A 209 2.78 -20.50 -19.95
CA VAL A 209 2.81 -21.98 -19.96
C VAL A 209 4.19 -22.55 -19.75
N ARG A 210 5.22 -21.74 -20.00
CA ARG A 210 6.61 -22.13 -19.86
C ARG A 210 7.44 -20.92 -19.47
N ILE A 211 8.38 -21.16 -18.57
CA ILE A 211 9.43 -20.24 -18.18
C ILE A 211 10.74 -20.95 -18.49
N ASP A 212 11.61 -20.29 -19.27
CA ASP A 212 12.97 -20.75 -19.51
C ASP A 212 13.94 -19.86 -18.74
N PRO A 213 14.52 -20.33 -17.61
CA PRO A 213 15.41 -19.52 -16.80
C PRO A 213 16.79 -19.34 -17.43
N HIS A 214 17.17 -20.17 -18.41
CA HIS A 214 18.46 -20.06 -19.09
C HIS A 214 18.44 -18.97 -20.15
N THR A 215 17.37 -18.88 -20.92
CA THR A 215 17.17 -17.80 -21.91
C THR A 215 16.46 -16.58 -21.33
N ARG A 216 15.92 -16.69 -20.10
CA ARG A 216 15.07 -15.68 -19.44
C ARG A 216 13.87 -15.32 -20.31
N GLU A 217 13.13 -16.32 -20.74
CA GLU A 217 11.95 -16.16 -21.60
C GLU A 217 10.70 -16.74 -20.92
N ALA A 218 9.56 -16.06 -21.09
CA ALA A 218 8.24 -16.60 -20.75
C ALA A 218 7.43 -16.78 -22.04
N GLY A 219 6.85 -17.97 -22.23
CA GLY A 219 5.98 -18.31 -23.35
C GLY A 219 4.52 -18.44 -22.92
N SER A 220 3.58 -18.10 -23.82
CA SER A 220 2.13 -18.27 -23.66
C SER A 220 1.51 -19.14 -24.76
N TYR A 221 0.26 -19.58 -24.58
CA TYR A 221 -0.50 -20.34 -25.60
C TYR A 221 -0.73 -19.55 -26.91
N THR A 222 -0.84 -18.23 -26.83
CA THR A 222 -0.74 -17.32 -27.99
C THR A 222 0.74 -17.15 -28.32
N PRO A 223 1.20 -17.18 -29.59
CA PRO A 223 2.63 -17.14 -29.93
C PRO A 223 3.23 -15.79 -29.52
N LEU A 224 3.74 -15.75 -28.30
CA LEU A 224 4.37 -14.59 -27.70
C LEU A 224 5.48 -15.10 -26.79
N THR A 225 6.69 -15.06 -27.33
CA THR A 225 7.91 -15.19 -26.53
C THR A 225 8.29 -13.79 -26.07
N LEU A 226 8.27 -13.55 -24.76
CA LEU A 226 8.78 -12.31 -24.20
C LEU A 226 10.20 -12.52 -23.66
N PRO A 227 11.25 -12.07 -24.36
CA PRO A 227 12.57 -12.01 -23.77
C PRO A 227 12.54 -11.03 -22.60
N THR A 228 13.01 -11.47 -21.44
CA THR A 228 13.10 -10.70 -20.21
C THR A 228 14.52 -10.72 -19.65
N SER A 229 14.89 -9.67 -18.93
CA SER A 229 16.17 -9.61 -18.22
C SER A 229 16.05 -10.09 -16.77
N ASP A 230 14.84 -10.08 -16.20
CA ASP A 230 14.49 -10.70 -14.91
C ASP A 230 13.03 -11.16 -14.89
N LEU A 231 12.72 -12.15 -14.07
CA LEU A 231 11.39 -12.75 -13.95
C LEU A 231 10.91 -12.71 -12.50
N VAL A 232 9.65 -12.29 -12.30
CA VAL A 232 8.96 -12.40 -11.02
C VAL A 232 7.81 -13.39 -11.17
N GLU A 233 7.94 -14.55 -10.54
CA GLU A 233 6.84 -15.53 -10.42
C GLU A 233 5.94 -15.13 -9.26
N SER A 234 4.65 -14.90 -9.54
CA SER A 234 3.63 -14.59 -8.53
C SER A 234 2.36 -15.41 -8.73
N LEU A 235 2.52 -16.65 -9.22
CA LEU A 235 1.45 -17.59 -9.44
C LEU A 235 0.72 -17.85 -8.12
N GLY A 236 -0.55 -17.43 -8.03
CA GLY A 236 -1.44 -17.84 -6.96
C GLY A 236 -1.87 -19.30 -7.10
N GLY A 237 -2.75 -19.76 -6.22
CA GLY A 237 -3.41 -21.05 -6.39
C GLY A 237 -4.51 -20.99 -7.47
N ALA A 238 -4.61 -22.03 -8.28
CA ALA A 238 -5.77 -22.31 -9.12
C ALA A 238 -6.73 -23.23 -8.36
N SER A 239 -8.04 -22.99 -8.45
CA SER A 239 -9.04 -23.93 -7.97
C SER A 239 -8.97 -25.22 -8.79
N GLN A 240 -8.80 -26.38 -8.15
CA GLN A 240 -9.06 -27.65 -8.83
C GLN A 240 -10.55 -27.76 -9.09
N LEU A 241 -10.95 -27.72 -10.35
CA LEU A 241 -12.28 -28.15 -10.76
C LEU A 241 -12.23 -29.68 -10.85
N ASP A 242 -12.59 -30.37 -9.76
CA ASP A 242 -12.97 -31.77 -9.83
C ASP A 242 -14.31 -31.85 -10.57
N ASN A 243 -14.25 -32.09 -11.88
CA ASN A 243 -15.43 -32.48 -12.66
C ASN A 243 -15.80 -33.92 -12.29
N THR A 244 -16.70 -34.08 -11.33
CA THR A 244 -17.55 -35.28 -11.21
C THR A 244 -18.88 -35.06 -11.89
#